data_AF-A0AAV7WYL5-F1
#
_entry.id   AF-A0AAV7WYL5-F1
#
_cell.length_a   1.000
_cell.length_b   1.000
_cell.length_c   1.000
_cell.angle_alpha   90.00
_cell.angle_beta   90.00
_cell.angle_gamma   90.00
#
_symmetry.space_group_name_H-M   'P 1'
#
loop_
_entity.id
_entity.type
_entity.pdbx_description
1 polymer ?
#
loop_
_entity_poly.entity_id
_entity_poly.type
_entity_poly.pdbx_seq_one_letter_code
_entity_poly.pdbx_strand_id
1 'polypeptide(L)' 'EAVVEDVARLKDRHFAEHIPPTPKKDFPAKKCRVCFRRGIRRETQMYCPDCPSKPGLCV' A
#
# COMPACT_ATOMS: atom_id res chain seq x y z
N GLU A 1 25.78 -27.01 -2.64
CA GLU A 1 25.85 -25.54 -2.42
C GLU A 1 24.45 -24.98 -2.20
N ALA A 2 24.30 -24.19 -1.15
CA ALA A 2 23.04 -23.60 -0.71
C ALA A 2 22.94 -22.16 -1.24
N VAL A 3 22.28 -21.96 -2.37
CA VAL A 3 21.68 -20.68 -2.82
C VAL A 3 20.93 -20.95 -4.13
N VAL A 4 19.72 -21.52 -4.05
CA VAL A 4 18.75 -21.43 -5.16
C VAL A 4 17.58 -20.59 -4.67
N GLU A 5 17.88 -19.29 -4.63
CA GLU A 5 16.98 -18.21 -5.04
C GLU A 5 15.51 -18.29 -4.57
N ASP A 6 15.27 -17.65 -3.42
CA ASP A 6 13.98 -17.06 -3.01
C ASP A 6 13.55 -15.89 -3.96
N VAL A 7 13.94 -15.95 -5.25
CA VAL A 7 13.69 -14.92 -6.27
C VAL A 7 12.28 -15.05 -6.87
N ALA A 8 11.44 -15.97 -6.36
CA ALA A 8 10.02 -16.00 -6.67
C ALA A 8 9.19 -14.93 -5.91
N ARG A 9 9.80 -14.22 -4.94
CA ARG A 9 9.12 -13.21 -4.11
C ARG A 9 9.29 -11.76 -4.55
N LEU A 10 10.11 -11.47 -5.55
CA LEU A 10 10.22 -10.13 -6.13
C LEU A 10 9.14 -9.90 -7.21
N LYS A 11 7.87 -10.18 -6.88
CA LYS A 11 6.74 -9.78 -7.73
C LYS A 11 6.64 -8.27 -7.62
N ASP A 12 7.04 -7.56 -8.67
CA ASP A 12 6.93 -6.10 -8.87
C ASP A 12 7.17 -5.24 -7.63
N ARG A 13 8.28 -4.49 -7.62
CA ARG A 13 8.48 -3.42 -6.62
C ARG A 13 7.47 -2.30 -6.89
N HIS A 14 6.27 -2.45 -6.34
CA HIS A 14 5.29 -1.38 -6.36
C HIS A 14 5.74 -0.24 -5.44
N PHE A 15 5.71 0.99 -5.96
CA PHE A 15 6.01 2.17 -5.17
C PHE A 15 4.70 2.76 -4.64
N ALA A 16 4.67 3.10 -3.35
CA ALA A 16 3.52 3.79 -2.79
C ALA A 16 3.55 5.26 -3.23
N GLU A 17 2.42 5.76 -3.70
CA GLU A 17 2.23 7.15 -4.07
C GLU A 17 1.25 7.84 -3.11
N HIS A 18 1.30 9.16 -3.06
CA HIS A 18 0.32 9.96 -2.31
C HIS A 18 -1.02 9.99 -3.03
N ILE A 19 -2.11 9.87 -2.28
CA ILE A 19 -3.46 10.05 -2.81
C ILE A 19 -3.61 11.53 -3.19
N PRO A 20 -3.95 11.84 -4.45
CA PRO A 20 -4.10 13.23 -4.88
C PRO A 20 -5.28 13.90 -4.16
N PRO A 21 -5.15 15.19 -3.79
CA PRO A 21 -6.24 15.94 -3.18
C PRO A 21 -7.48 15.98 -4.08
N THR A 22 -8.64 16.05 -3.46
CA THR A 22 -9.94 16.15 -4.18
C THR A 22 -10.61 17.46 -3.78
N PRO A 23 -11.53 18.03 -4.59
CA PRO A 23 -12.23 19.27 -4.24
C PRO A 23 -13.04 19.18 -2.94
N LYS A 24 -13.30 17.95 -2.44
CA LYS A 24 -14.00 17.71 -1.16
C LYS A 24 -13.05 17.55 0.03
N LYS A 25 -11.78 17.26 -0.19
CA LYS A 25 -10.82 16.91 0.87
C LYS A 25 -9.38 17.16 0.41
N ASP A 26 -8.71 18.08 1.10
CA ASP A 26 -7.29 18.42 0.88
C ASP A 26 -6.36 17.26 1.25
N PHE A 27 -6.76 16.48 2.25
CA PHE A 27 -5.96 15.38 2.80
C PHE A 27 -6.74 14.05 2.73
N PRO A 28 -6.94 13.49 1.52
CA PRO A 28 -7.63 12.22 1.37
C PRO A 28 -6.79 11.08 1.94
N ALA A 29 -7.45 10.21 2.69
CA ALA A 29 -6.82 9.07 3.33
C ALA A 29 -7.63 7.80 3.06
N LYS A 30 -6.94 6.67 3.01
CA LYS A 30 -7.52 5.33 2.90
C LYS A 30 -7.16 4.53 4.14
N LYS A 31 -7.95 3.49 4.42
CA LYS A 31 -7.59 2.49 5.44
C LYS A 31 -6.35 1.70 5.00
N CYS A 32 -5.40 1.51 5.90
CA CYS A 32 -4.27 0.63 5.64
C CYS A 32 -4.74 -0.81 5.52
N ARG A 33 -4.46 -1.48 4.39
CA ARG A 33 -4.89 -2.87 4.15
C ARG A 33 -4.34 -3.85 5.18
N VAL A 34 -3.10 -3.64 5.62
CA VAL A 34 -2.42 -4.51 6.59
C VAL A 34 -3.00 -4.32 7.99
N CYS A 35 -3.11 -3.07 8.46
CA CYS A 35 -3.67 -2.76 9.78
C CYS A 35 -5.12 -3.19 9.88
N PHE A 36 -5.92 -2.89 8.85
CA PHE A 36 -7.33 -3.27 8.82
C PHE A 36 -7.53 -4.78 8.91
N ARG A 37 -6.69 -5.59 8.24
CA ARG A 37 -6.71 -7.06 8.39
C ARG A 37 -6.36 -7.53 9.80
N ARG A 38 -5.60 -6.74 10.57
CA ARG A 38 -5.26 -7.01 11.97
C ARG A 38 -6.27 -6.43 12.97
N GLY A 39 -7.39 -5.88 12.50
CA GLY A 39 -8.37 -5.20 13.37
C GLY A 39 -7.92 -3.84 13.89
N ILE A 40 -6.81 -3.29 13.36
CA ILE A 40 -6.26 -2.00 13.77
C ILE A 40 -6.75 -0.92 12.80
N ARG A 41 -7.39 0.13 13.33
CA ARG A 41 -7.74 1.30 12.55
C ARG A 41 -6.52 2.20 12.36
N ARG A 42 -5.96 2.19 11.14
CA ARG A 42 -4.99 3.18 10.67
C ARG A 42 -5.40 3.71 9.30
N GLU A 43 -5.35 5.01 9.16
CA GLU A 43 -5.54 5.72 7.91
C GLU A 43 -4.19 6.19 7.37
N THR A 44 -4.06 6.26 6.05
CA THR A 44 -2.83 6.63 5.36
C THR A 44 -3.19 7.44 4.13
N GLN A 45 -2.34 8.41 3.81
CA GLN A 45 -2.41 9.16 2.56
C GLN A 45 -1.65 8.46 1.43
N MET A 46 -0.98 7.34 1.71
CA MET A 46 -0.22 6.58 0.72
C MET A 46 -1.02 5.38 0.23
N TYR A 47 -0.99 5.15 -1.08
CA TYR A 47 -1.60 3.99 -1.71
C TYR A 47 -0.67 3.43 -2.79
N CYS A 48 -0.81 2.15 -3.08
CA CYS A 48 -0.13 1.55 -4.23
C CYS A 48 -1.04 1.65 -5.46
N PRO A 49 -0.66 2.38 -6.52
CA PRO A 49 -1.47 2.51 -7.74
C PRO A 49 -1.40 1.26 -8.63
N ASP A 50 -0.27 0.56 -8.60
CA ASP A 50 -0.01 -0.64 -9.42
C ASP A 50 -0.86 -1.85 -9.01
N CYS A 51 -1.21 -1.95 -7.73
CA CYS A 51 -2.07 -3.01 -7.25
C CYS A 51 -3.51 -2.80 -7.76
N PRO A 52 -4.20 -3.85 -8.27
CA PRO A 52 -5.56 -3.72 -8.77
C PRO A 52 -6.55 -3.22 -7.70
N SER A 53 -6.31 -3.57 -6.43
CA SER A 53 -7.10 -3.11 -5.29
C SER A 53 -6.77 -1.70 -4.80
N LYS A 54 -5.78 -1.02 -5.38
CA LYS A 54 -5.25 0.29 -4.99
C LYS A 54 -5.16 0.50 -3.46
N PRO A 55 -4.49 -0.43 -2.73
CA PRO A 55 -4.58 -0.52 -1.28
C PRO A 55 -3.84 0.63 -0.62
N GLY A 56 -4.39 1.14 0.50
CA GLY A 56 -3.66 2.05 1.38
C GLY A 56 -2.57 1.31 2.15
N LEU A 57 -1.38 1.90 2.24
CA LEU A 57 -0.25 1.41 3.02
C LEU A 57 0.21 2.52 3.97
N CYS A 58 0.17 2.27 5.28
CA CYS A 58 0.80 3.17 6.23
C CYS A 58 2.30 2.84 6.30
N VAL A 59 3.13 3.86 6.47
CA VAL A 59 4.53 3.72 6.93
C VAL A 59 4.58 3.43 8.43
#